data_AF-A0A813DU93-F1
#
_entry.id   AF-A0A813DU93-F1
#
_cell.length_a   1.000
_cell.length_b   1.000
_cell.length_c   1.000
_cell.angle_alpha   90.00
_cell.angle_beta   90.00
_cell.angle_gamma   90.00
#
_symmetry.space_group_name_H-M   'P 1'
#
loop_
_entity.id
_entity.type
_entity.pdbx_description
1 polymer ?
#
loop_
_entity_poly.entity_id
_entity_poly.type
_entity_poly.pdbx_seq_one_letter_code
_entity_poly.pdbx_strand_id
1 'polypeptide(L)'
;MNAIGGHATGCRMWHAGLHQAYLSFRLARCRGLVLPASRFSHILENLGSTSSIYDGDPLAKISGQRRGTLLQRLARNVCAELSPNSVIQDPLPGICVNGTRRSQHQAEFDWMCDGQRVECKSARLCWSSHEQAWQVQFTRIKMPCQGIREFALFDDLILVLYSPFKLHIIRHDLSVGMSSRGLETSVSGHSVVIRGKKNVECWQEAVATILKKMCTGRGRCEQIATLRTDDGPVARLTSALLKSSIFQDRAYLHVPLAHMCSALRGIRLQSLACEVDKLLNPGSTFAVPAQISTHAEQRSGCYQASCDWVRDQKRIEFKHGKLLWHQQRRQWYCVFTGIKFGCFDELWLGIYCPTGIYIFKHNGSFCVQADGLKTRVVGKQLKLRAAVRESEVPEALDRICSKLEQAGCQRLATVLW
;
A
#
# COMPACT_ATOMS: atom_id res chain seq x y z
N MET A 1 0.89 32.68 -33.57
CA MET A 1 0.33 31.35 -33.93
C MET A 1 1.44 30.32 -33.77
N ASN A 2 1.53 29.67 -32.61
CA ASN A 2 2.51 28.59 -32.38
C ASN A 2 1.75 27.27 -32.28
N ALA A 3 1.90 26.44 -33.30
CA ALA A 3 1.35 25.09 -33.35
C ALA A 3 2.12 24.19 -32.36
N ILE A 4 1.44 23.76 -31.30
CA ILE A 4 1.96 22.74 -30.39
C ILE A 4 1.72 21.39 -31.06
N GLY A 5 2.80 20.77 -31.53
CA GLY A 5 2.79 19.43 -32.12
C GLY A 5 2.31 18.38 -31.12
N GLY A 6 1.19 17.72 -31.45
CA GLY A 6 0.67 16.59 -30.71
C GLY A 6 1.54 15.35 -30.93
N HIS A 7 2.46 15.07 -30.00
CA HIS A 7 3.10 13.77 -29.92
C HIS A 7 2.06 12.72 -29.49
N ALA A 8 1.55 11.97 -30.47
CA ALA A 8 0.74 10.78 -30.23
C ALA A 8 1.56 9.77 -29.41
N THR A 9 1.24 9.61 -28.14
CA THR A 9 1.74 8.53 -27.28
C THR A 9 1.08 7.22 -27.73
N GLY A 10 1.59 6.64 -28.81
CA GLY A 10 1.16 5.35 -29.35
C GLY A 10 1.59 4.21 -28.44
N CYS A 11 0.80 3.97 -27.38
CA CYS A 11 0.85 2.69 -26.67
C CYS A 11 0.14 1.67 -27.55
N ARG A 12 0.90 0.81 -28.25
CA ARG A 12 0.31 -0.29 -29.02
C ARG A 12 -0.43 -1.20 -28.03
N MET A 13 -1.73 -1.39 -28.24
CA MET A 13 -2.49 -2.34 -27.44
C MET A 13 -1.95 -3.74 -27.69
N TRP A 14 -1.74 -4.48 -26.61
CA TRP A 14 -1.20 -5.84 -26.62
C TRP A 14 -2.19 -6.78 -27.33
N HIS A 15 -1.84 -7.27 -28.52
CA HIS A 15 -2.62 -8.29 -29.24
C HIS A 15 -2.30 -9.69 -28.67
N ALA A 16 -3.35 -10.46 -28.37
CA ALA A 16 -3.25 -11.78 -27.74
C ALA A 16 -2.35 -12.79 -28.52
N GLY A 17 -2.26 -12.68 -29.85
CA GLY A 17 -1.41 -13.57 -30.67
C GLY A 17 0.10 -13.39 -30.44
N LEU A 18 0.57 -12.15 -30.22
CA LEU A 18 1.97 -11.88 -29.89
C LEU A 18 2.35 -12.40 -28.50
N HIS A 19 1.38 -12.49 -27.59
CA HIS A 19 1.58 -12.98 -26.24
C HIS A 19 2.00 -14.46 -26.22
N GLN A 20 1.38 -15.31 -27.06
CA GLN A 20 1.65 -16.75 -27.02
C GLN A 20 3.04 -17.11 -27.58
N ALA A 21 3.45 -16.49 -28.70
CA ALA A 21 4.80 -16.67 -29.24
C ALA A 21 5.88 -16.15 -28.27
N TYR A 22 5.61 -15.01 -27.63
CA TYR A 22 6.47 -14.43 -26.60
C TYR A 22 6.63 -15.35 -25.38
N LEU A 23 5.53 -15.93 -24.89
CA LEU A 23 5.55 -16.88 -23.79
C LEU A 23 6.35 -18.13 -24.15
N SER A 24 6.12 -18.73 -25.32
CA SER A 24 6.83 -19.93 -25.76
C SER A 24 8.35 -19.72 -25.84
N PHE A 25 8.80 -18.59 -26.40
CA PHE A 25 10.23 -18.27 -26.45
C PHE A 25 10.83 -18.07 -25.04
N ARG A 26 10.08 -17.47 -24.12
CA ARG A 26 10.55 -17.26 -22.73
C ARG A 26 10.60 -18.55 -21.91
N LEU A 27 9.63 -19.44 -22.08
CA LEU A 27 9.59 -20.73 -21.38
C LEU A 27 10.89 -21.51 -21.61
N ALA A 28 11.46 -21.45 -22.82
CA ALA A 28 12.71 -22.12 -23.16
C ALA A 28 13.95 -21.58 -22.41
N ARG A 29 13.90 -20.36 -21.84
CA ARG A 29 15.02 -19.72 -21.12
C ARG A 29 14.82 -19.66 -19.61
N CYS A 30 13.66 -20.07 -19.09
CA CYS A 30 13.38 -20.02 -17.66
C CYS A 30 14.11 -21.14 -16.91
N ARG A 31 15.10 -20.78 -16.09
CA ARG A 31 15.82 -21.71 -15.19
C ARG A 31 15.06 -22.02 -13.89
N GLY A 32 13.72 -22.05 -13.93
CA GLY A 32 12.88 -22.26 -12.75
C GLY A 32 11.49 -22.79 -13.11
N LEU A 33 10.72 -23.15 -12.10
CA LEU A 33 9.38 -23.73 -12.27
C LEU A 33 8.43 -22.72 -12.92
N VAL A 34 7.73 -23.09 -13.99
CA VAL A 34 6.69 -22.23 -14.57
C VAL A 34 5.32 -22.82 -14.29
N LEU A 35 4.45 -22.03 -13.66
CA LEU A 35 3.15 -22.46 -13.19
C LEU A 35 2.04 -21.55 -13.74
N PRO A 36 0.89 -22.09 -14.13
CA PRO A 36 -0.29 -21.29 -14.40
C PRO A 36 -0.91 -20.80 -13.09
N ALA A 37 -1.47 -19.58 -13.09
CA ALA A 37 -2.14 -18.98 -11.94
C ALA A 37 -3.39 -19.74 -11.50
N SER A 38 -4.04 -20.46 -12.43
CA SER A 38 -5.20 -21.32 -12.13
C SER A 38 -4.90 -22.38 -11.07
N ARG A 39 -3.63 -22.79 -10.91
CA ARG A 39 -3.20 -23.71 -9.84
C ARG A 39 -3.32 -23.11 -8.43
N PHE A 40 -3.42 -21.77 -8.35
CA PHE A 40 -3.51 -21.01 -7.09
C PHE A 40 -4.85 -20.28 -6.96
N SER A 41 -5.90 -20.73 -7.64
CA SER A 41 -7.23 -20.10 -7.61
C SER A 41 -7.75 -19.90 -6.18
N HIS A 42 -7.56 -20.89 -5.29
CA HIS A 42 -7.95 -20.80 -3.88
C HIS A 42 -7.27 -19.66 -3.11
N ILE A 43 -6.08 -19.23 -3.53
CA ILE A 43 -5.38 -18.06 -2.99
C ILE A 43 -5.87 -16.79 -3.67
N LEU A 44 -5.96 -16.80 -5.00
CA LEU A 44 -6.20 -15.61 -5.82
C LEU A 44 -7.66 -15.13 -5.77
N GLU A 45 -8.62 -16.05 -5.71
CA GLU A 45 -10.06 -15.79 -5.73
C GLU A 45 -10.62 -15.44 -4.35
N ASN A 46 -9.89 -15.77 -3.28
CA ASN A 46 -10.27 -15.37 -1.93
C ASN A 46 -10.04 -13.86 -1.74
N LEU A 47 -11.02 -13.05 -2.12
CA LEU A 47 -10.98 -11.60 -2.00
C LEU A 47 -10.92 -11.12 -0.53
N GLY A 48 -11.33 -11.98 0.41
CA GLY A 48 -11.50 -11.66 1.83
C GLY A 48 -12.68 -10.71 2.06
N SER A 49 -13.22 -10.71 3.28
CA SER A 49 -14.44 -9.96 3.63
C SER A 49 -14.34 -8.47 3.33
N THR A 50 -13.14 -7.89 3.48
CA THR A 50 -12.93 -6.47 3.16
C THR A 50 -13.11 -6.18 1.69
N SER A 51 -12.57 -6.98 0.78
CA SER A 51 -12.58 -6.61 -0.64
C SER A 51 -13.95 -6.84 -1.27
N SER A 52 -14.71 -7.84 -0.80
CA SER A 52 -16.04 -8.15 -1.33
C SER A 52 -17.02 -6.99 -1.15
N ILE A 53 -16.96 -6.27 -0.02
CA ILE A 53 -17.87 -5.13 0.23
C ILE A 53 -17.56 -3.89 -0.61
N TYR A 54 -16.41 -3.84 -1.29
CA TYR A 54 -16.04 -2.75 -2.20
C TYR A 54 -16.02 -3.18 -3.66
N ASP A 55 -16.58 -4.35 -3.98
CA ASP A 55 -16.65 -4.77 -5.37
C ASP A 55 -17.41 -3.75 -6.22
N GLY A 56 -16.90 -3.52 -7.43
CA GLY A 56 -17.42 -2.47 -8.32
C GLY A 56 -17.00 -1.03 -7.97
N ASP A 57 -16.61 -0.70 -6.73
CA ASP A 57 -16.34 0.69 -6.32
C ASP A 57 -15.07 1.27 -7.01
N PRO A 58 -15.19 2.33 -7.82
CA PRO A 58 -14.05 2.95 -8.49
C PRO A 58 -12.95 3.43 -7.53
N LEU A 59 -13.31 3.88 -6.33
CA LEU A 59 -12.36 4.39 -5.33
C LEU A 59 -11.56 3.26 -4.66
N ALA A 60 -12.10 2.04 -4.64
CA ALA A 60 -11.37 0.88 -4.18
C ALA A 60 -10.29 0.43 -5.18
N LYS A 61 -10.51 0.67 -6.48
CA LYS A 61 -9.60 0.29 -7.57
C LYS A 61 -8.34 1.15 -7.65
N ILE A 62 -8.36 2.37 -7.09
CA ILE A 62 -7.18 3.24 -7.06
C ILE A 62 -6.23 2.90 -5.91
N SER A 63 -4.93 3.17 -6.12
CA SER A 63 -3.91 2.96 -5.08
C SER A 63 -4.21 3.76 -3.81
N GLY A 64 -3.83 3.24 -2.65
CA GLY A 64 -4.08 3.89 -1.36
C GLY A 64 -3.53 5.33 -1.26
N GLN A 65 -2.36 5.61 -1.84
CA GLN A 65 -1.78 6.96 -1.87
C GLN A 65 -2.66 7.93 -2.66
N ARG A 66 -3.02 7.56 -3.90
CA ARG A 66 -3.87 8.39 -4.77
C ARG A 66 -5.27 8.58 -4.19
N ARG A 67 -5.81 7.54 -3.55
CA ARG A 67 -7.06 7.63 -2.78
C ARG A 67 -6.94 8.64 -1.64
N GLY A 68 -5.85 8.58 -0.86
CA GLY A 68 -5.58 9.55 0.20
C GLY A 68 -5.58 10.98 -0.32
N THR A 69 -4.83 11.27 -1.39
CA THR A 69 -4.82 12.59 -2.03
C THR A 69 -6.19 13.03 -2.53
N LEU A 70 -6.98 12.13 -3.12
CA LEU A 70 -8.35 12.43 -3.53
C LEU A 70 -9.21 12.83 -2.34
N LEU A 71 -9.22 11.98 -1.32
CA LEU A 71 -10.08 12.14 -0.14
C LEU A 71 -9.69 13.38 0.67
N GLN A 72 -8.40 13.71 0.72
CA GLN A 72 -7.91 14.98 1.27
C GLN A 72 -8.44 16.19 0.50
N ARG A 73 -8.35 16.17 -0.84
CA ARG A 73 -8.89 17.26 -1.67
C ARG A 73 -10.40 17.40 -1.51
N LEU A 74 -11.11 16.27 -1.45
CA LEU A 74 -12.55 16.25 -1.24
C LEU A 74 -12.92 16.86 0.12
N ALA A 75 -12.26 16.44 1.20
CA ALA A 75 -12.49 16.97 2.53
C ALA A 75 -12.25 18.49 2.59
N ARG A 76 -11.17 18.96 1.98
CA ARG A 76 -10.87 20.39 1.86
C ARG A 76 -11.98 21.16 1.12
N ASN A 77 -12.50 20.62 0.02
CA ASN A 77 -13.59 21.24 -0.73
C ASN A 77 -14.87 21.32 0.10
N VAL A 78 -15.24 20.24 0.80
CA VAL A 78 -16.41 20.22 1.67
C VAL A 78 -16.29 21.26 2.79
N CYS A 79 -15.10 21.41 3.39
CA CYS A 79 -14.86 22.44 4.38
C CYS A 79 -15.05 23.86 3.80
N ALA A 80 -14.56 24.11 2.57
CA ALA A 80 -14.77 25.40 1.89
C ALA A 80 -16.25 25.69 1.62
N GLU A 81 -17.00 24.66 1.21
CA GLU A 81 -18.43 24.80 0.89
C GLU A 81 -19.28 25.08 2.15
N LEU A 82 -18.95 24.44 3.28
CA LEU A 82 -19.67 24.62 4.55
C LEU A 82 -19.28 25.91 5.29
N SER A 83 -18.15 26.52 4.93
CA SER A 83 -17.67 27.76 5.54
C SER A 83 -17.21 28.73 4.45
N PRO A 84 -18.16 29.34 3.71
CA PRO A 84 -17.85 30.14 2.51
C PRO A 84 -17.03 31.39 2.80
N ASN A 85 -17.03 31.87 4.05
CA ASN A 85 -16.22 32.99 4.50
C ASN A 85 -14.83 32.58 5.00
N SER A 86 -14.57 31.27 5.13
CA SER A 86 -13.28 30.77 5.60
C SER A 86 -12.23 30.88 4.52
N VAL A 87 -11.04 31.32 4.92
CA VAL A 87 -9.88 31.42 4.03
C VAL A 87 -9.12 30.11 4.07
N ILE A 88 -9.27 29.31 3.01
CA ILE A 88 -8.53 28.06 2.85
C ILE A 88 -7.24 28.28 2.05
N GLN A 89 -6.11 28.03 2.69
CA GLN A 89 -4.79 28.24 2.10
C GLN A 89 -4.01 26.94 1.99
N ASP A 90 -3.09 26.91 1.02
CA ASP A 90 -2.13 25.84 0.90
C ASP A 90 -1.13 25.84 2.07
N PRO A 91 -0.65 24.67 2.51
CA PRO A 91 0.29 24.61 3.61
C PRO A 91 1.63 25.25 3.21
N LEU A 92 2.20 26.04 4.11
CA LEU A 92 3.53 26.62 3.90
C LEU A 92 4.58 25.49 3.96
N PRO A 93 5.36 25.27 2.89
CA PRO A 93 6.38 24.23 2.92
C PRO A 93 7.49 24.63 3.90
N GLY A 94 7.69 23.84 4.94
CA GLY A 94 8.77 24.05 5.90
C GLY A 94 10.17 23.89 5.31
N ILE A 95 11.19 24.16 6.11
CA ILE A 95 12.59 23.96 5.73
C ILE A 95 13.07 22.60 6.29
N CYS A 96 13.79 21.83 5.50
CA CYS A 96 14.50 20.63 5.95
C CYS A 96 15.65 20.99 6.89
N VAL A 97 16.13 20.02 7.68
CA VAL A 97 17.27 20.21 8.60
C VAL A 97 18.57 20.66 7.90
N ASN A 98 18.67 20.47 6.59
CA ASN A 98 19.79 20.90 5.75
C ASN A 98 19.53 22.25 5.03
N GLY A 99 18.52 23.01 5.44
CA GLY A 99 18.18 24.30 4.84
C GLY A 99 17.40 24.24 3.52
N THR A 100 17.16 23.05 2.95
CA THR A 100 16.39 22.97 1.69
C THR A 100 14.89 23.10 1.93
N ARG A 101 14.20 23.84 1.07
CA ARG A 101 12.74 23.96 1.13
C ARG A 101 12.08 22.60 0.87
N ARG A 102 11.16 22.20 1.74
CA ARG A 102 10.33 20.99 1.54
C ARG A 102 9.39 21.21 0.36
N SER A 103 9.01 20.14 -0.32
CA SER A 103 7.88 20.22 -1.24
C SER A 103 6.57 20.40 -0.45
N GLN A 104 5.52 20.90 -1.09
CA GLN A 104 4.21 21.06 -0.47
C GLN A 104 3.66 19.73 0.09
N HIS A 105 3.92 18.62 -0.60
CA HIS A 105 3.56 17.27 -0.12
C HIS A 105 4.38 16.77 1.08
N GLN A 106 5.41 17.52 1.47
CA GLN A 106 6.23 17.29 2.65
C GLN A 106 5.95 18.31 3.76
N ALA A 107 4.91 19.14 3.60
CA ALA A 107 4.43 20.00 4.66
C ALA A 107 4.00 19.19 5.89
N GLU A 108 3.91 19.87 7.03
CA GLU A 108 3.65 19.24 8.32
C GLU A 108 2.17 18.98 8.59
N PHE A 109 1.32 19.64 7.79
CA PHE A 109 -0.13 19.57 7.75
C PHE A 109 -0.59 19.72 6.29
N ASP A 110 -1.87 19.50 6.02
CA ASP A 110 -2.42 19.36 4.67
C ASP A 110 -2.99 20.65 4.07
N TRP A 111 -3.59 21.54 4.88
CA TRP A 111 -4.02 22.90 4.49
C TRP A 111 -4.19 23.80 5.72
N MET A 112 -4.39 25.11 5.51
CA MET A 112 -4.83 26.02 6.57
C MET A 112 -6.29 26.46 6.34
N CYS A 113 -7.04 26.63 7.42
CA CYS A 113 -8.39 27.17 7.42
C CYS A 113 -8.47 28.26 8.49
N ASP A 114 -8.65 29.52 8.11
CA ASP A 114 -8.71 30.66 9.04
C ASP A 114 -7.51 30.73 10.00
N GLY A 115 -6.32 30.47 9.47
CA GLY A 115 -5.07 30.44 10.22
C GLY A 115 -4.82 29.16 11.04
N GLN A 116 -5.80 28.25 11.14
CA GLN A 116 -5.63 26.95 11.78
C GLN A 116 -5.02 25.93 10.82
N ARG A 117 -4.05 25.16 11.29
CA ARG A 117 -3.37 24.12 10.53
C ARG A 117 -4.20 22.83 10.59
N VAL A 118 -4.54 22.27 9.44
CA VAL A 118 -5.41 21.09 9.35
C VAL A 118 -4.63 19.91 8.80
N GLU A 119 -4.62 18.82 9.56
CA GLU A 119 -4.14 17.51 9.12
C GLU A 119 -5.33 16.64 8.68
N CYS A 120 -5.21 15.95 7.56
CA CYS A 120 -6.27 15.08 7.04
C CYS A 120 -5.78 13.66 6.83
N LYS A 121 -6.45 12.71 7.48
CA LYS A 121 -6.19 11.27 7.28
C LYS A 121 -7.42 10.58 6.71
N SER A 122 -7.19 9.69 5.75
CA SER A 122 -8.24 8.79 5.27
C SER A 122 -7.97 7.35 5.70
N ALA A 123 -9.01 6.61 6.05
CA ALA A 123 -8.94 5.18 6.29
C ALA A 123 -10.14 4.48 5.65
N ARG A 124 -9.93 3.25 5.18
CA ARG A 124 -10.98 2.39 4.64
C ARG A 124 -11.47 1.44 5.74
N LEU A 125 -12.77 1.19 5.81
CA LEU A 125 -13.33 0.14 6.65
C LEU A 125 -12.79 -1.22 6.20
N CYS A 126 -12.18 -1.97 7.12
CA CYS A 126 -11.58 -3.27 6.84
C CYS A 126 -11.96 -4.29 7.92
N TRP A 127 -12.23 -5.53 7.52
CA TRP A 127 -12.42 -6.65 8.43
C TRP A 127 -11.07 -7.10 8.99
N SER A 128 -10.98 -7.17 10.31
CA SER A 128 -9.83 -7.73 11.02
C SER A 128 -10.16 -9.15 11.48
N SER A 129 -9.57 -10.15 10.84
CA SER A 129 -9.76 -11.56 11.23
C SER A 129 -9.19 -11.87 12.62
N HIS A 130 -8.17 -11.14 13.07
CA HIS A 130 -7.65 -11.30 14.45
C HIS A 130 -8.66 -10.80 15.49
N GLU A 131 -9.26 -9.65 15.24
CA GLU A 131 -10.23 -9.05 16.17
C GLU A 131 -11.64 -9.59 15.99
N GLN A 132 -11.88 -10.33 14.91
CA GLN A 132 -13.20 -10.73 14.41
C GLN A 132 -14.14 -9.52 14.35
N ALA A 133 -13.66 -8.40 13.81
CA ALA A 133 -14.41 -7.15 13.78
C ALA A 133 -14.00 -6.27 12.61
N TRP A 134 -14.96 -5.52 12.08
CA TRP A 134 -14.70 -4.38 11.21
C TRP A 134 -14.01 -3.26 11.97
N GLN A 135 -13.01 -2.63 11.36
CA GLN A 135 -12.30 -1.50 11.95
C GLN A 135 -11.87 -0.47 10.91
N VAL A 136 -11.60 0.73 11.40
CA VAL A 136 -10.92 1.80 10.67
C VAL A 136 -9.67 2.17 11.43
N GLN A 137 -8.56 2.32 10.70
CA GLN A 137 -7.27 2.66 11.27
C GLN A 137 -6.64 3.80 10.49
N PHE A 138 -6.56 4.95 11.14
CA PHE A 138 -5.81 6.11 10.66
C PHE A 138 -4.43 6.04 11.30
N THR A 139 -3.38 6.25 10.52
CA THR A 139 -2.00 6.08 10.98
C THR A 139 -1.16 7.31 10.71
N ARG A 140 -0.01 7.39 11.39
CA ARG A 140 0.99 8.45 11.21
C ARG A 140 0.45 9.83 11.54
N ILE A 141 -0.32 9.93 12.63
CA ILE A 141 -0.84 11.19 13.17
C ILE A 141 0.20 11.80 14.09
N LYS A 142 0.73 12.95 13.72
CA LYS A 142 1.89 13.57 14.36
C LYS A 142 1.49 14.49 15.52
N MET A 143 1.11 13.90 16.65
CA MET A 143 0.84 14.63 17.90
C MET A 143 2.13 15.16 18.55
N PRO A 144 2.02 16.13 19.48
CA PRO A 144 3.09 16.46 20.41
C PRO A 144 3.56 15.23 21.19
N CYS A 145 4.87 15.16 21.45
CA CYS A 145 5.51 14.12 22.24
C CYS A 145 6.76 14.72 22.90
N GLN A 146 6.81 14.71 24.23
CA GLN A 146 7.92 15.29 25.00
C GLN A 146 9.27 14.70 24.57
N GLY A 147 10.26 15.57 24.36
CA GLY A 147 11.62 15.20 23.95
C GLY A 147 11.78 14.82 22.47
N ILE A 148 10.71 14.75 21.69
CA ILE A 148 10.77 14.42 20.24
C ILE A 148 10.06 15.47 19.39
N ARG A 149 8.89 15.93 19.84
CA ARG A 149 8.10 16.95 19.17
C ARG A 149 7.34 17.78 20.21
N GLU A 150 7.90 18.91 20.61
CA GLU A 150 7.32 19.72 21.68
C GLU A 150 6.03 20.44 21.26
N PHE A 151 5.86 20.73 19.97
CA PHE A 151 4.73 21.49 19.44
C PHE A 151 3.81 20.64 18.56
N ALA A 152 2.51 20.94 18.58
CA ALA A 152 1.56 20.32 17.66
C ALA A 152 1.84 20.78 16.23
N LEU A 153 1.83 19.86 15.27
CA LEU A 153 2.03 20.20 13.84
C LEU A 153 0.76 20.72 13.17
N PHE A 154 -0.39 20.43 13.79
CA PHE A 154 -1.72 20.80 13.33
C PHE A 154 -2.57 21.15 14.55
N ASP A 155 -3.61 21.94 14.31
CA ASP A 155 -4.59 22.36 15.29
C ASP A 155 -5.85 21.50 15.16
N ASP A 156 -6.25 21.19 13.92
CA ASP A 156 -7.41 20.38 13.58
C ASP A 156 -7.00 19.06 12.90
N LEU A 157 -7.67 17.96 13.27
CA LEU A 157 -7.54 16.66 12.60
C LEU A 157 -8.85 16.27 11.92
N ILE A 158 -8.83 16.21 10.59
CA ILE A 158 -9.94 15.73 9.78
C ILE A 158 -9.70 14.26 9.41
N LEU A 159 -10.69 13.41 9.69
CA LEU A 159 -10.69 12.00 9.36
C LEU A 159 -11.73 11.72 8.27
N VAL A 160 -11.30 11.10 7.19
CA VAL A 160 -12.17 10.62 6.11
C VAL A 160 -12.32 9.11 6.22
N LEU A 161 -13.45 8.66 6.76
CA LEU A 161 -13.83 7.26 6.82
C LEU A 161 -14.46 6.86 5.49
N TYR A 162 -13.78 5.98 4.76
CA TYR A 162 -14.31 5.35 3.56
C TYR A 162 -14.95 4.01 3.89
N SER A 163 -16.27 3.93 3.73
CA SER A 163 -17.09 2.72 3.82
C SER A 163 -17.68 2.40 2.44
N PRO A 164 -18.26 1.21 2.22
CA PRO A 164 -18.95 0.93 0.96
C PRO A 164 -20.00 2.00 0.66
N PHE A 165 -19.92 2.56 -0.55
CA PHE A 165 -20.84 3.57 -1.07
C PHE A 165 -20.84 4.92 -0.36
N LYS A 166 -20.12 5.11 0.75
CA LYS A 166 -20.15 6.35 1.54
C LYS A 166 -18.77 6.80 2.02
N LEU A 167 -18.64 8.11 2.15
CA LEU A 167 -17.51 8.81 2.75
C LEU A 167 -18.04 9.63 3.93
N HIS A 168 -17.49 9.43 5.11
CA HIS A 168 -17.82 10.23 6.29
C HIS A 168 -16.63 11.13 6.62
N ILE A 169 -16.84 12.44 6.62
CA ILE A 169 -15.83 13.44 6.95
C ILE A 169 -16.09 13.88 8.39
N ILE A 170 -15.10 13.72 9.25
CA ILE A 170 -15.24 13.85 10.70
C ILE A 170 -14.09 14.72 11.22
N ARG A 171 -14.38 15.80 11.94
CA ARG A 171 -13.39 16.50 12.76
C ARG A 171 -13.20 15.70 14.05
N HIS A 172 -11.98 15.25 14.29
CA HIS A 172 -11.63 14.39 15.41
C HIS A 172 -11.26 15.21 16.65
N ASP A 173 -11.64 14.70 17.82
CA ASP A 173 -11.46 15.38 19.12
C ASP A 173 -10.06 15.19 19.74
N LEU A 174 -9.13 14.57 19.00
CA LEU A 174 -7.77 14.22 19.41
C LEU A 174 -7.68 13.27 20.61
N SER A 175 -8.80 12.66 21.02
CA SER A 175 -8.87 11.79 22.19
C SER A 175 -9.35 10.38 21.83
N VAL A 176 -10.47 10.26 21.10
CA VAL A 176 -11.17 8.98 20.96
C VAL A 176 -10.42 8.02 20.05
N GLY A 177 -10.16 6.81 20.56
CA GLY A 177 -9.49 5.75 19.79
C GLY A 177 -8.02 6.01 19.49
N MET A 178 -7.42 7.04 20.09
CA MET A 178 -5.98 7.27 20.02
C MET A 178 -5.23 6.11 20.68
N SER A 179 -4.28 5.54 19.95
CA SER A 179 -3.38 4.50 20.45
C SER A 179 -1.96 5.03 20.54
N SER A 180 -1.28 4.68 21.63
CA SER A 180 0.16 4.89 21.83
C SER A 180 0.86 3.54 22.01
N ARG A 181 2.05 3.42 21.43
CA ARG A 181 2.97 2.28 21.54
C ARG A 181 4.33 2.74 22.05
N GLY A 182 4.34 3.73 22.95
CA GLY A 182 5.57 4.29 23.52
C GLY A 182 6.48 4.95 22.46
N LEU A 183 7.77 4.60 22.48
CA LEU A 183 8.81 5.19 21.62
C LEU A 183 8.59 4.98 20.10
N GLU A 184 7.89 3.92 19.70
CA GLU A 184 7.57 3.75 18.27
C GLU A 184 6.60 4.84 17.79
N THR A 185 5.66 5.22 18.65
CA THR A 185 4.65 6.24 18.37
C THR A 185 5.24 7.64 18.28
N SER A 186 6.27 7.94 19.07
CA SER A 186 6.90 9.25 19.03
C SER A 186 7.63 9.50 17.69
N VAL A 187 8.26 8.47 17.14
CA VAL A 187 8.95 8.54 15.83
C VAL A 187 7.95 8.43 14.67
N SER A 188 7.03 7.46 14.72
CA SER A 188 6.17 7.10 13.58
C SER A 188 4.84 7.85 13.54
N GLY A 189 4.46 8.48 14.64
CA GLY A 189 3.14 9.07 14.87
C GLY A 189 2.16 8.10 15.54
N HIS A 190 1.07 8.68 16.02
CA HIS A 190 -0.06 7.99 16.63
C HIS A 190 -0.94 7.31 15.58
N SER A 191 -1.79 6.41 16.04
CA SER A 191 -2.86 5.85 15.22
C SER A 191 -4.21 6.01 15.93
N VAL A 192 -5.24 6.35 15.17
CA VAL A 192 -6.63 6.28 15.63
C VAL A 192 -7.22 4.96 15.14
N VAL A 193 -7.64 4.10 16.06
CA VAL A 193 -8.27 2.81 15.76
C VAL A 193 -9.63 2.74 16.40
N ILE A 194 -10.68 2.68 15.58
CA ILE A 194 -12.06 2.48 16.03
C ILE A 194 -12.59 1.19 15.43
N ARG A 195 -13.26 0.39 16.24
CA ARG A 195 -13.77 -0.94 15.86
C ARG A 195 -15.29 -1.00 15.99
N GLY A 196 -15.92 -1.79 15.13
CA GLY A 196 -17.30 -2.24 15.29
C GLY A 196 -17.47 -3.19 16.48
N LYS A 197 -18.60 -3.89 16.52
CA LYS A 197 -18.80 -5.00 17.45
C LYS A 197 -18.02 -6.24 16.97
N LYS A 198 -17.56 -7.06 17.92
CA LYS A 198 -16.93 -8.35 17.59
C LYS A 198 -17.97 -9.34 17.07
N ASN A 199 -17.55 -10.22 16.17
CA ASN A 199 -18.35 -11.25 15.52
C ASN A 199 -19.58 -10.72 14.75
N VAL A 200 -19.58 -9.42 14.39
CA VAL A 200 -20.63 -8.81 13.57
C VAL A 200 -20.07 -8.59 12.17
N GLU A 201 -20.43 -9.46 11.23
CA GLU A 201 -19.98 -9.41 9.84
C GLU A 201 -20.70 -8.32 9.02
N CYS A 202 -21.84 -7.82 9.49
CA CYS A 202 -22.56 -6.72 8.85
C CYS A 202 -21.75 -5.41 8.91
N TRP A 203 -21.23 -4.98 7.77
CA TRP A 203 -20.38 -3.77 7.71
C TRP A 203 -21.17 -2.50 8.02
N GLN A 204 -22.47 -2.43 7.69
CA GLN A 204 -23.33 -1.29 7.96
C GLN A 204 -23.48 -1.07 9.47
N GLU A 205 -23.75 -2.15 10.22
CA GLU A 205 -23.83 -2.10 11.68
C GLU A 205 -22.48 -1.69 12.30
N ALA A 206 -21.38 -2.17 11.73
CA ALA A 206 -20.06 -1.76 12.18
C ALA A 206 -19.79 -0.26 11.95
N VAL A 207 -20.16 0.30 10.79
CA VAL A 207 -20.05 1.74 10.52
C VAL A 207 -20.88 2.53 11.52
N ALA A 208 -22.14 2.14 11.74
CA ALA A 208 -23.01 2.80 12.73
C ALA A 208 -22.39 2.74 14.14
N THR A 209 -21.81 1.60 14.52
CA THR A 209 -21.10 1.44 15.79
C THR A 209 -19.87 2.34 15.89
N ILE A 210 -19.07 2.43 14.82
CA ILE A 210 -17.87 3.27 14.75
C ILE A 210 -18.26 4.75 14.88
N LEU A 211 -19.24 5.21 14.10
CA LEU A 211 -19.73 6.59 14.15
C LEU A 211 -20.32 6.93 15.52
N LYS A 212 -21.11 6.01 16.12
CA LYS A 212 -21.61 6.18 17.50
C LYS A 212 -20.46 6.36 18.48
N LYS A 213 -19.40 5.54 18.41
CA LYS A 213 -18.22 5.67 19.29
C LYS A 213 -17.51 7.01 19.13
N MET A 214 -17.41 7.51 17.89
CA MET A 214 -16.72 8.76 17.57
C MET A 214 -17.53 10.01 17.94
N CYS A 215 -18.83 10.06 17.61
CA CYS A 215 -19.59 11.31 17.61
C CYS A 215 -20.60 11.46 18.76
N THR A 216 -21.22 10.37 19.23
CA THR A 216 -22.32 10.44 20.22
C THR A 216 -22.06 9.65 21.50
N GLY A 217 -21.00 8.84 21.53
CA GLY A 217 -20.62 8.01 22.66
C GLY A 217 -19.54 8.67 23.51
N ARG A 218 -18.35 8.06 23.53
CA ARG A 218 -17.22 8.56 24.32
C ARG A 218 -16.48 9.72 23.66
N GLY A 219 -16.52 9.78 22.33
CA GLY A 219 -15.87 10.84 21.57
C GLY A 219 -16.76 12.07 21.45
N ARG A 220 -16.12 13.21 21.24
CA ARG A 220 -16.73 14.51 20.92
C ARG A 220 -16.42 14.92 19.49
N CYS A 221 -16.23 13.94 18.60
CA CYS A 221 -15.96 14.22 17.20
C CYS A 221 -17.19 14.83 16.54
N GLU A 222 -16.95 15.76 15.61
CA GLU A 222 -18.00 16.40 14.82
C GLU A 222 -18.07 15.76 13.43
N GLN A 223 -19.24 15.27 13.04
CA GLN A 223 -19.45 14.75 11.70
C GLN A 223 -19.79 15.89 10.74
N ILE A 224 -18.80 16.32 9.96
CA ILE A 224 -18.92 17.45 9.02
C ILE A 224 -19.85 17.10 7.86
N ALA A 225 -19.67 15.91 7.26
CA ALA A 225 -20.45 15.51 6.09
C ALA A 225 -20.53 13.99 5.91
N THR A 226 -21.56 13.56 5.20
CA THR A 226 -21.65 12.21 4.61
C THR A 226 -21.93 12.34 3.13
N LEU A 227 -21.04 11.80 2.30
CA LEU A 227 -21.16 11.83 0.85
C LEU A 227 -21.30 10.40 0.34
N ARG A 228 -22.00 10.21 -0.77
CA ARG A 228 -21.98 8.93 -1.49
C ARG A 228 -20.78 8.89 -2.44
N THR A 229 -20.27 7.69 -2.74
CA THR A 229 -19.14 7.55 -3.67
C THR A 229 -19.53 7.77 -5.14
N ASP A 230 -20.82 7.64 -5.45
CA ASP A 230 -21.42 7.94 -6.75
C ASP A 230 -21.91 9.39 -6.89
N ASP A 231 -21.83 10.20 -5.83
CA ASP A 231 -22.20 11.62 -5.89
C ASP A 231 -21.30 12.40 -6.86
N GLY A 232 -21.89 13.36 -7.57
CA GLY A 232 -21.23 14.13 -8.64
C GLY A 232 -19.82 14.65 -8.30
N PRO A 233 -19.59 15.33 -7.16
CA PRO A 233 -18.25 15.80 -6.79
C PRO A 233 -17.23 14.66 -6.62
N VAL A 234 -17.62 13.57 -5.95
CA VAL A 234 -16.74 12.41 -5.70
C VAL A 234 -16.47 11.65 -6.99
N ALA A 235 -17.51 11.41 -7.80
CA ALA A 235 -17.41 10.74 -9.09
C ALA A 235 -16.54 11.52 -10.08
N ARG A 236 -16.67 12.86 -10.14
CA ARG A 236 -15.82 13.73 -10.98
C ARG A 236 -14.35 13.67 -10.57
N LEU A 237 -14.05 13.80 -9.28
CA LEU A 237 -12.67 13.70 -8.78
C LEU A 237 -12.07 12.32 -9.05
N THR A 238 -12.85 11.27 -8.82
CA THR A 238 -12.42 9.88 -9.06
C THR A 238 -12.15 9.64 -10.54
N SER A 239 -13.04 10.11 -11.42
CA SER A 239 -12.86 10.04 -12.87
C SER A 239 -11.64 10.81 -13.35
N ALA A 240 -11.40 12.03 -12.82
CA ALA A 240 -10.22 12.81 -13.16
C ALA A 240 -8.92 12.11 -12.75
N LEU A 241 -8.90 11.46 -11.58
CA LEU A 241 -7.76 10.65 -11.19
C LEU A 241 -7.61 9.42 -12.10
N LEU A 242 -8.66 8.65 -12.37
CA LEU A 242 -8.54 7.50 -13.26
C LEU A 242 -7.99 7.89 -14.64
N LYS A 243 -8.38 9.07 -15.17
CA LYS A 243 -7.84 9.65 -16.40
C LYS A 243 -6.36 10.07 -16.31
N SER A 244 -5.83 10.37 -15.12
CA SER A 244 -4.42 10.78 -14.95
C SER A 244 -3.43 9.60 -14.89
N SER A 245 -3.90 8.37 -14.68
CA SER A 245 -3.05 7.19 -14.45
C SER A 245 -3.17 6.15 -15.55
N ILE A 246 -3.26 6.67 -16.78
CA ILE A 246 -3.52 5.90 -17.97
C ILE A 246 -2.55 4.72 -18.10
N PHE A 247 -1.26 4.93 -17.86
CA PHE A 247 -0.29 3.91 -18.22
C PHE A 247 -0.28 2.73 -17.25
N GLN A 248 -0.10 3.00 -15.95
CA GLN A 248 0.04 1.93 -14.97
C GLN A 248 -1.29 1.23 -14.67
N ASP A 249 -2.40 1.96 -14.60
CA ASP A 249 -3.69 1.33 -14.30
C ASP A 249 -4.18 0.49 -15.48
N ARG A 250 -3.91 0.90 -16.73
CA ARG A 250 -4.21 0.07 -17.91
C ARG A 250 -3.34 -1.18 -17.98
N ALA A 251 -2.05 -1.07 -17.66
CA ALA A 251 -1.16 -2.24 -17.65
C ALA A 251 -1.59 -3.31 -16.65
N TYR A 252 -2.31 -2.93 -15.59
CA TYR A 252 -2.82 -3.86 -14.57
C TYR A 252 -4.33 -4.13 -14.67
N LEU A 253 -4.97 -3.71 -15.77
CA LEU A 253 -6.38 -4.00 -15.99
C LEU A 253 -6.56 -5.52 -16.15
N HIS A 254 -7.51 -6.09 -15.41
CA HIS A 254 -7.77 -7.54 -15.35
C HIS A 254 -6.64 -8.40 -14.76
N VAL A 255 -5.57 -7.79 -14.24
CA VAL A 255 -4.49 -8.54 -13.61
C VAL A 255 -4.92 -8.98 -12.20
N PRO A 256 -4.78 -10.27 -11.83
CA PRO A 256 -5.12 -10.74 -10.48
C PRO A 256 -4.46 -9.90 -9.39
N LEU A 257 -5.18 -9.65 -8.30
CA LEU A 257 -4.72 -8.87 -7.14
C LEU A 257 -4.44 -7.36 -7.40
N ALA A 258 -4.67 -6.84 -8.63
CA ALA A 258 -4.34 -5.46 -8.98
C ALA A 258 -5.13 -4.44 -8.16
N HIS A 259 -6.41 -4.74 -7.90
CA HIS A 259 -7.34 -3.91 -7.15
C HIS A 259 -7.27 -4.12 -5.64
N MET A 260 -6.52 -5.12 -5.16
CA MET A 260 -6.32 -5.32 -3.73
C MET A 260 -5.43 -4.22 -3.15
N CYS A 261 -5.64 -3.90 -1.87
CA CYS A 261 -4.71 -3.03 -1.15
C CYS A 261 -3.34 -3.72 -1.00
N SER A 262 -2.27 -2.93 -0.79
CA SER A 262 -0.90 -3.47 -0.74
C SER A 262 -0.73 -4.54 0.34
N ALA A 263 -1.37 -4.39 1.49
CA ALA A 263 -1.27 -5.34 2.60
C ALA A 263 -1.89 -6.70 2.25
N LEU A 264 -3.14 -6.72 1.79
CA LEU A 264 -3.81 -7.96 1.38
C LEU A 264 -3.09 -8.62 0.21
N ARG A 265 -2.65 -7.83 -0.77
CA ARG A 265 -1.85 -8.33 -1.89
C ARG A 265 -0.58 -9.01 -1.39
N GLY A 266 0.11 -8.42 -0.42
CA GLY A 266 1.31 -8.99 0.19
C GLY A 266 1.03 -10.35 0.84
N ILE A 267 -0.03 -10.45 1.64
CA ILE A 267 -0.45 -11.71 2.27
C ILE A 267 -0.72 -12.78 1.20
N ARG A 268 -1.44 -12.45 0.12
CA ARG A 268 -1.73 -13.41 -0.96
C ARG A 268 -0.48 -13.86 -1.70
N LEU A 269 0.39 -12.91 -2.05
CA LEU A 269 1.65 -13.22 -2.73
C LEU A 269 2.58 -14.06 -1.85
N GLN A 270 2.58 -13.82 -0.53
CA GLN A 270 3.33 -14.63 0.44
C GLN A 270 2.78 -16.06 0.52
N SER A 271 1.46 -16.24 0.63
CA SER A 271 0.85 -17.59 0.61
C SER A 271 1.19 -18.33 -0.68
N LEU A 272 1.11 -17.65 -1.83
CA LEU A 272 1.45 -18.21 -3.13
C LEU A 272 2.93 -18.60 -3.19
N ALA A 273 3.84 -17.75 -2.70
CA ALA A 273 5.26 -18.07 -2.66
C ALA A 273 5.58 -19.27 -1.76
N CYS A 274 4.89 -19.41 -0.62
CA CYS A 274 5.00 -20.58 0.26
C CYS A 274 4.52 -21.86 -0.43
N GLU A 275 3.43 -21.83 -1.20
CA GLU A 275 3.01 -23.00 -1.98
C GLU A 275 3.98 -23.34 -3.11
N VAL A 276 4.55 -22.34 -3.79
CA VAL A 276 5.66 -22.56 -4.72
C VAL A 276 6.84 -23.23 -4.02
N ASP A 277 7.15 -22.83 -2.79
CA ASP A 277 8.24 -23.43 -2.02
C ASP A 277 8.01 -24.91 -1.72
N LYS A 278 6.78 -25.26 -1.33
CA LYS A 278 6.36 -26.67 -1.13
C LYS A 278 6.50 -27.51 -2.39
N LEU A 279 6.22 -26.93 -3.56
CA LEU A 279 6.40 -27.61 -4.84
C LEU A 279 7.87 -27.82 -5.21
N LEU A 280 8.73 -26.86 -4.87
CA LEU A 280 10.17 -26.93 -5.14
C LEU A 280 10.92 -27.88 -4.19
N ASN A 281 10.36 -28.15 -3.00
CA ASN A 281 11.00 -28.96 -1.97
C ASN A 281 10.06 -30.07 -1.47
N PRO A 282 9.72 -31.04 -2.33
CA PRO A 282 8.89 -32.17 -1.93
C PRO A 282 9.63 -33.00 -0.87
N GLY A 283 9.06 -33.09 0.33
CA GLY A 283 9.65 -33.78 1.48
C GLY A 283 10.16 -32.86 2.59
N SER A 284 10.26 -31.55 2.34
CA SER A 284 10.56 -30.58 3.39
C SER A 284 9.40 -30.43 4.37
N THR A 285 9.75 -30.12 5.61
CA THR A 285 8.81 -29.72 6.66
C THR A 285 8.56 -28.22 6.62
N PHE A 286 7.30 -27.82 6.72
CA PHE A 286 6.90 -26.41 6.70
C PHE A 286 6.17 -26.06 7.99
N ALA A 287 6.56 -24.95 8.60
CA ALA A 287 5.90 -24.41 9.78
C ALA A 287 5.57 -22.93 9.60
N VAL A 288 4.44 -22.53 10.19
CA VAL A 288 4.15 -21.11 10.43
C VAL A 288 5.07 -20.65 11.55
N PRO A 289 5.77 -19.51 11.43
CA PRO A 289 6.67 -19.05 12.48
C PRO A 289 5.89 -18.90 13.79
N ALA A 290 6.32 -19.61 14.84
CA ALA A 290 5.75 -19.42 16.16
C ALA A 290 5.92 -17.95 16.56
N GLN A 291 4.91 -17.37 17.22
CA GLN A 291 5.10 -16.05 17.83
C GLN A 291 6.21 -16.19 18.86
N ILE A 292 7.39 -15.65 18.54
CA ILE A 292 8.50 -15.63 19.49
C ILE A 292 8.08 -14.69 20.61
N SER A 293 7.69 -15.27 21.74
CA SER A 293 7.58 -14.55 23.00
C SER A 293 8.98 -14.09 23.37
N THR A 294 9.27 -12.80 23.18
CA THR A 294 10.45 -12.19 23.79
C THR A 294 10.36 -12.36 25.31
N HIS A 295 11.49 -12.56 25.99
CA HIS A 295 11.53 -12.76 27.46
C HIS A 295 10.91 -11.61 28.27
N ALA A 296 10.73 -10.43 27.68
CA ALA A 296 9.78 -9.44 28.17
C ALA A 296 8.39 -9.83 27.64
N GLU A 297 7.47 -10.22 28.52
CA GLU A 297 6.09 -10.70 28.29
C GLU A 297 5.20 -9.82 27.37
N GLN A 298 5.75 -8.80 26.74
CA GLN A 298 5.15 -8.16 25.57
C GLN A 298 5.04 -9.16 24.42
N ARG A 299 3.84 -9.74 24.32
CA ARG A 299 3.36 -10.42 23.12
C ARG A 299 3.50 -9.48 21.94
N SER A 300 4.58 -9.69 21.21
CA SER A 300 4.83 -9.05 19.94
C SER A 300 3.77 -9.54 18.95
N GLY A 301 3.01 -8.61 18.37
CA GLY A 301 1.90 -8.97 17.47
C GLY A 301 2.37 -9.84 16.31
N CYS A 302 1.47 -10.62 15.71
CA CYS A 302 1.75 -11.60 14.63
C CYS A 302 2.58 -11.07 13.44
N TYR A 303 2.70 -9.75 13.27
CA TYR A 303 3.52 -9.08 12.27
C TYR A 303 4.98 -8.84 12.69
N GLN A 304 5.41 -9.35 13.84
CA GLN A 304 6.80 -9.30 14.30
C GLN A 304 7.54 -10.65 14.15
N ALA A 305 6.92 -11.64 13.53
CA ALA A 305 7.65 -12.83 13.11
C ALA A 305 8.87 -12.40 12.28
N SER A 306 10.02 -12.99 12.56
CA SER A 306 11.29 -12.62 11.93
C SER A 306 11.36 -13.07 10.45
N CYS A 307 10.43 -13.92 10.05
CA CYS A 307 10.29 -14.52 8.73
C CYS A 307 8.81 -14.79 8.43
N ASP A 308 8.51 -15.16 7.19
CA ASP A 308 7.15 -15.42 6.70
C ASP A 308 6.75 -16.91 6.82
N TRP A 309 7.71 -17.83 6.66
CA TRP A 309 7.56 -19.26 6.96
C TRP A 309 8.91 -19.90 7.30
N VAL A 310 8.87 -21.10 7.88
CA VAL A 310 10.06 -21.91 8.16
C VAL A 310 10.01 -23.19 7.31
N ARG A 311 11.09 -23.49 6.60
CA ARG A 311 11.28 -24.73 5.82
C ARG A 311 12.54 -25.45 6.31
N ASP A 312 12.40 -26.64 6.89
CA ASP A 312 13.52 -27.42 7.46
C ASP A 312 14.44 -26.57 8.36
N GLN A 313 13.83 -25.88 9.33
CA GLN A 313 14.49 -24.93 10.24
C GLN A 313 15.07 -23.66 9.58
N LYS A 314 15.03 -23.52 8.25
CA LYS A 314 15.40 -22.27 7.57
C LYS A 314 14.25 -21.28 7.63
N ARG A 315 14.51 -20.09 8.15
CA ARG A 315 13.60 -18.95 8.19
C ARG A 315 13.58 -18.27 6.83
N ILE A 316 12.44 -18.26 6.16
CA ILE A 316 12.27 -17.71 4.82
C ILE A 316 11.47 -16.41 4.92
N GLU A 317 12.05 -15.30 4.45
CA GLU A 317 11.36 -14.02 4.31
C GLU A 317 11.00 -13.79 2.85
N PHE A 318 9.75 -13.43 2.57
CA PHE A 318 9.27 -13.09 1.25
C PHE A 318 8.88 -11.62 1.16
N LYS A 319 9.62 -10.87 0.34
CA LYS A 319 9.21 -9.52 -0.05
C LYS A 319 8.66 -9.52 -1.45
N HIS A 320 7.60 -8.76 -1.66
CA HIS A 320 7.07 -8.51 -2.99
C HIS A 320 7.22 -7.04 -3.36
N GLY A 321 7.30 -6.79 -4.67
CA GLY A 321 7.27 -5.46 -5.25
C GLY A 321 6.39 -5.45 -6.49
N LYS A 322 5.57 -4.41 -6.64
CA LYS A 322 4.80 -4.19 -7.87
C LYS A 322 5.70 -3.51 -8.91
N LEU A 323 5.65 -3.96 -10.15
CA LEU A 323 6.30 -3.28 -11.27
C LEU A 323 5.53 -1.99 -11.61
N LEU A 324 6.17 -0.83 -11.50
CA LEU A 324 5.54 0.48 -11.63
C LEU A 324 6.26 1.31 -12.68
N TRP A 325 5.52 2.14 -13.40
CA TRP A 325 6.08 3.10 -14.36
C TRP A 325 6.37 4.44 -13.68
N HIS A 326 7.61 4.92 -13.78
CA HIS A 326 7.98 6.23 -13.27
C HIS A 326 7.89 7.28 -14.39
N GLN A 327 6.78 8.00 -14.47
CA GLN A 327 6.50 8.96 -15.57
C GLN A 327 7.66 9.94 -15.84
N GLN A 328 8.17 10.63 -14.81
CA GLN A 328 9.23 11.63 -14.99
C GLN A 328 10.56 11.05 -15.46
N ARG A 329 10.90 9.82 -15.05
CA ARG A 329 12.15 9.14 -15.43
C ARG A 329 11.96 8.24 -16.65
N ARG A 330 10.72 8.12 -17.13
CA ARG A 330 10.29 7.25 -18.22
C ARG A 330 10.91 5.85 -18.11
N GLN A 331 10.77 5.21 -16.95
CA GLN A 331 11.35 3.88 -16.72
C GLN A 331 10.46 3.05 -15.81
N TRP A 332 10.45 1.74 -16.01
CA TRP A 332 9.86 0.80 -15.05
C TRP A 332 10.79 0.56 -13.86
N TYR A 333 10.19 0.32 -12.71
CA TYR A 333 10.92 0.00 -11.49
C TYR A 333 10.11 -0.89 -10.55
N CYS A 334 10.80 -1.60 -9.68
CA CYS A 334 10.22 -2.45 -8.65
C CYS A 334 10.97 -2.15 -7.34
N VAL A 335 10.23 -2.03 -6.23
CA VAL A 335 10.80 -1.69 -4.92
C VAL A 335 10.35 -2.70 -3.89
N PHE A 336 11.31 -3.19 -3.11
CA PHE A 336 11.10 -4.03 -1.95
C PHE A 336 11.58 -3.26 -0.72
N THR A 337 10.79 -3.27 0.35
CA THR A 337 11.05 -2.45 1.54
C THR A 337 10.97 -3.27 2.80
N GLY A 338 11.63 -2.78 3.84
CA GLY A 338 11.55 -3.39 5.17
C GLY A 338 12.31 -4.70 5.29
N ILE A 339 13.47 -4.79 4.63
CA ILE A 339 14.28 -6.01 4.63
C ILE A 339 15.28 -5.96 5.80
N LYS A 340 15.17 -6.92 6.72
CA LYS A 340 16.04 -7.04 7.90
C LYS A 340 16.85 -8.34 7.80
N PHE A 341 18.00 -8.30 7.12
CA PHE A 341 18.83 -9.49 6.83
C PHE A 341 19.28 -10.33 8.04
N GLY A 342 19.17 -9.83 9.28
CA GLY A 342 19.45 -10.63 10.48
C GLY A 342 18.25 -11.46 10.98
N CYS A 343 17.07 -11.32 10.40
CA CYS A 343 15.83 -11.92 10.88
C CYS A 343 15.47 -13.24 10.20
N PHE A 344 16.13 -13.56 9.09
CA PHE A 344 15.83 -14.72 8.25
C PHE A 344 17.12 -15.30 7.65
N ASP A 345 17.03 -16.53 7.16
CA ASP A 345 18.15 -17.26 6.55
C ASP A 345 18.11 -17.16 5.01
N GLU A 346 16.91 -17.08 4.42
CA GLU A 346 16.73 -16.84 2.98
C GLU A 346 15.78 -15.65 2.73
N LEU A 347 16.12 -14.83 1.74
CA LEU A 347 15.24 -13.77 1.22
C LEU A 347 14.72 -14.17 -0.15
N TRP A 348 13.40 -14.24 -0.29
CA TRP A 348 12.71 -14.46 -1.54
C TRP A 348 12.06 -13.14 -2.01
N LEU A 349 12.15 -12.87 -3.30
CA LEU A 349 11.62 -11.67 -3.94
C LEU A 349 10.56 -12.03 -4.98
N GLY A 350 9.34 -11.52 -4.81
CA GLY A 350 8.27 -11.62 -5.81
C GLY A 350 8.09 -10.32 -6.60
N ILE A 351 8.42 -10.34 -7.90
CA ILE A 351 8.09 -9.24 -8.81
C ILE A 351 6.67 -9.47 -9.35
N TYR A 352 5.72 -8.69 -8.83
CA TYR A 352 4.32 -8.71 -9.26
C TYR A 352 4.13 -7.78 -10.48
N CYS A 353 3.87 -8.35 -11.66
CA CYS A 353 3.80 -7.64 -12.93
C CYS A 353 2.52 -7.99 -13.72
N PRO A 354 2.23 -7.28 -14.83
CA PRO A 354 1.07 -7.57 -15.67
C PRO A 354 0.99 -8.96 -16.31
N THR A 355 2.10 -9.69 -16.40
CA THR A 355 2.15 -11.02 -17.05
C THR A 355 2.30 -12.18 -16.05
N GLY A 356 2.58 -11.89 -14.77
CA GLY A 356 2.77 -12.91 -13.76
C GLY A 356 3.43 -12.43 -12.47
N ILE A 357 3.89 -13.40 -11.68
CA ILE A 357 4.79 -13.21 -10.54
C ILE A 357 6.10 -13.93 -10.85
N TYR A 358 7.20 -13.21 -10.73
CA TYR A 358 8.54 -13.79 -10.87
C TYR A 358 9.17 -13.89 -9.49
N ILE A 359 9.48 -15.11 -9.05
CA ILE A 359 9.98 -15.40 -7.71
C ILE A 359 11.47 -15.73 -7.79
N PHE A 360 12.27 -14.99 -7.03
CA PHE A 360 13.72 -15.12 -6.97
C PHE A 360 14.20 -15.38 -5.55
N LYS A 361 15.19 -16.26 -5.37
CA LYS A 361 16.03 -16.30 -4.18
C LYS A 361 17.11 -15.23 -4.32
N HIS A 362 17.12 -14.25 -3.41
CA HIS A 362 18.09 -13.16 -3.43
C HIS A 362 19.44 -13.59 -2.87
N ASN A 363 20.53 -13.07 -3.42
CA ASN A 363 21.91 -13.41 -3.04
C ASN A 363 22.40 -12.72 -1.74
N GLY A 364 21.59 -11.83 -1.15
CA GLY A 364 21.91 -11.10 0.08
C GLY A 364 22.59 -9.74 -0.08
N SER A 365 23.14 -9.40 -1.25
CA SER A 365 23.99 -8.21 -1.43
C SER A 365 23.53 -7.26 -2.54
N PHE A 366 22.88 -7.76 -3.59
CA PHE A 366 22.59 -6.96 -4.78
C PHE A 366 21.55 -5.85 -4.54
N CYS A 367 21.80 -4.65 -5.07
CA CYS A 367 20.91 -3.49 -5.02
C CYS A 367 20.37 -3.11 -3.62
N VAL A 368 21.09 -3.49 -2.55
CA VAL A 368 20.73 -3.16 -1.17
C VAL A 368 21.06 -1.71 -0.85
N GLN A 369 20.03 -0.92 -0.57
CA GLN A 369 20.16 0.48 -0.16
C GLN A 369 19.95 0.60 1.36
N ALA A 370 20.82 1.38 2.00
CA ALA A 370 20.70 1.78 3.40
C ALA A 370 20.40 3.29 3.48
N ASP A 371 19.43 3.64 4.33
CA ASP A 371 18.96 4.99 4.62
C ASP A 371 19.46 5.45 6.02
N GLY A 372 20.70 5.10 6.36
CA GLY A 372 21.33 5.46 7.63
C GLY A 372 20.57 4.94 8.86
N LEU A 373 20.31 5.82 9.85
CA LEU A 373 19.62 5.46 11.09
C LEU A 373 18.21 4.87 10.84
N LYS A 374 17.52 5.31 9.79
CA LYS A 374 16.20 4.76 9.43
C LYS A 374 16.27 3.28 9.08
N THR A 375 17.39 2.80 8.53
CA THR A 375 17.56 1.39 8.19
C THR A 375 17.50 0.48 9.42
N ARG A 376 17.96 0.93 10.59
CA ARG A 376 17.88 0.12 11.82
C ARG A 376 16.44 -0.13 12.23
N VAL A 377 15.58 0.88 12.10
CA VAL A 377 14.18 0.81 12.52
C VAL A 377 13.30 0.16 11.43
N VAL A 378 13.38 0.71 10.22
CA VAL A 378 12.48 0.37 9.12
C VAL A 378 12.96 -0.86 8.35
N GLY A 379 14.28 -1.11 8.30
CA GLY A 379 14.91 -2.10 7.43
C GLY A 379 15.52 -1.49 6.17
N LYS A 380 16.19 -2.33 5.38
CA LYS A 380 16.80 -1.97 4.09
C LYS A 380 15.75 -1.94 2.97
N GLN A 381 16.10 -1.28 1.86
CA GLN A 381 15.31 -1.24 0.63
C GLN A 381 16.10 -1.87 -0.52
N LEU A 382 15.42 -2.60 -1.40
CA LEU A 382 15.93 -2.99 -2.72
C LEU A 382 15.17 -2.22 -3.80
N LYS A 383 15.88 -1.64 -4.75
CA LYS A 383 15.26 -0.91 -5.87
C LYS A 383 15.80 -1.40 -7.21
N LEU A 384 14.97 -2.13 -7.92
CA LEU A 384 15.26 -2.61 -9.27
C LEU A 384 14.70 -1.64 -10.30
N ARG A 385 15.47 -1.37 -11.36
CA ARG A 385 15.10 -0.42 -12.43
C ARG A 385 15.36 -1.04 -13.79
N ALA A 386 14.41 -0.90 -14.70
CA ALA A 386 14.59 -1.19 -16.12
C ALA A 386 15.48 -0.13 -16.80
N ALA A 387 15.65 -0.21 -18.12
CA ALA A 387 16.32 0.85 -18.86
C ALA A 387 15.44 2.10 -18.97
N VAL A 388 16.06 3.26 -19.16
CA VAL A 388 15.36 4.52 -19.39
C VAL A 388 14.73 4.48 -20.79
N ARG A 389 13.50 4.98 -20.91
CA ARG A 389 12.64 5.00 -22.12
C ARG A 389 12.12 3.65 -22.58
N GLU A 390 12.34 2.57 -21.83
CA GLU A 390 11.77 1.25 -22.12
C GLU A 390 10.30 1.21 -21.71
N SER A 391 9.38 1.53 -22.62
CA SER A 391 7.95 1.60 -22.31
C SER A 391 7.30 0.24 -22.18
N GLU A 392 7.80 -0.78 -22.88
CA GLU A 392 7.18 -2.10 -22.91
C GLU A 392 7.43 -2.88 -21.62
N VAL A 393 6.35 -3.34 -21.00
CA VAL A 393 6.38 -4.08 -19.73
C VAL A 393 7.31 -5.29 -19.82
N PRO A 394 7.24 -6.15 -20.87
CA PRO A 394 8.00 -7.38 -20.84
C PRO A 394 9.49 -7.17 -21.09
N GLU A 395 9.87 -6.24 -21.96
CA GLU A 395 11.29 -5.88 -22.14
C GLU A 395 11.88 -5.36 -20.83
N ALA A 396 11.18 -4.43 -20.18
CA ALA A 396 11.57 -3.88 -18.89
C ALA A 396 11.71 -4.96 -17.80
N LEU A 397 10.78 -5.89 -17.77
CA LEU A 397 10.79 -7.01 -16.86
C LEU A 397 11.96 -7.96 -17.15
N ASP A 398 12.24 -8.28 -18.42
CA ASP A 398 13.40 -9.10 -18.79
C ASP A 398 14.69 -8.47 -18.32
N ARG A 399 14.87 -7.15 -18.53
CA ARG A 399 16.08 -6.47 -18.04
C ARG A 399 16.20 -6.52 -16.53
N ILE A 400 15.10 -6.36 -15.79
CA ILE A 400 15.11 -6.47 -14.33
C ILE A 400 15.48 -7.90 -13.91
N CYS A 401 14.88 -8.92 -14.53
CA CYS A 401 15.16 -10.32 -14.25
C CYS A 401 16.60 -10.70 -14.59
N SER A 402 17.12 -10.29 -15.76
CA SER A 402 18.51 -10.54 -16.15
C SER A 402 19.51 -9.87 -15.20
N LYS A 403 19.22 -8.66 -14.70
CA LYS A 403 20.08 -8.00 -13.69
C LYS A 403 20.15 -8.81 -12.39
N LEU A 404 19.02 -9.37 -11.94
CA LEU A 404 18.99 -10.23 -10.76
C LEU A 404 19.82 -11.51 -10.98
N GLU A 405 19.65 -12.16 -12.13
CA GLU A 405 20.36 -13.40 -12.46
C GLU A 405 21.86 -13.20 -12.64
N GLN A 406 22.27 -12.12 -13.31
CA GLN A 406 23.68 -11.72 -13.44
C GLN A 406 24.32 -11.40 -12.10
N ALA A 407 23.54 -10.93 -11.13
CA ALA A 407 24.00 -10.72 -9.76
C ALA A 407 24.02 -12.01 -8.93
N GLY A 408 23.66 -13.17 -9.50
CA GLY A 408 23.64 -14.45 -8.79
C GLY A 408 22.36 -14.69 -7.98
N CYS A 409 21.28 -13.93 -8.20
CA CYS A 409 19.98 -14.30 -7.66
C CYS A 409 19.39 -15.46 -8.48
N GLN A 410 18.90 -16.50 -7.79
CA GLN A 410 18.34 -17.68 -8.45
C GLN A 410 16.86 -17.45 -8.75
N ARG A 411 16.44 -17.60 -10.02
CA ARG A 411 15.02 -17.65 -10.37
C ARG A 411 14.44 -18.99 -9.89
N LEU A 412 13.48 -18.93 -8.97
CA LEU A 412 12.85 -20.11 -8.39
C LEU A 412 11.62 -20.54 -9.20
N ALA A 413 10.74 -19.59 -9.48
CA ALA A 413 9.52 -19.85 -10.22
C ALA A 413 8.98 -18.62 -10.97
N THR A 414 8.11 -18.88 -11.93
CA THR A 414 7.26 -17.88 -12.60
C THR A 414 5.82 -18.36 -12.56
N VAL A 415 4.92 -17.57 -11.97
CA VAL A 415 3.48 -17.83 -12.00
C VAL A 415 2.84 -16.92 -13.04
N LEU A 416 2.32 -17.49 -14.13
CA LEU A 416 1.72 -16.75 -15.26
C LEU A 416 0.21 -16.60 -15.05
N TRP A 417 -0.34 -15.41 -15.33
CA TRP A 417 -1.77 -15.12 -15.12
C TRP A 417 -2.71 -15.87 -16.04
#